data_AF-A0A6I5NQ83-F1
#
_entry.id   AF-A0A6I5NQ83-F1
#
_cell.length_a   1.000
_cell.length_b   1.000
_cell.length_c   1.000
_cell.angle_alpha   90.00
_cell.angle_beta   90.00
_cell.angle_gamma   90.00
#
_symmetry.space_group_name_H-M   'P 1'
#
loop_
_entity.id
_entity.type
_entity.pdbx_description
1 polymer ?
#
loop_
_entity_poly.entity_id
_entity_poly.type
_entity_poly.pdbx_seq_one_letter_code
_entity_poly.pdbx_strand_id
1 'polypeptide(L)'
;MQTRFSRAIAIALGLLAAVLTGFWGLRGHAIALPSALSTASETQLATAAAPPALVTEILNGKPISVLYMTRSEDTVLVRCYPGFEPIIRRRAMGSNLNAADAQQEGVLRCENPADYPREADLPDLDSL
;
A
#
# COMPACT_ATOMS: atom_id res chain seq x y z
N MET A 1 31.26 82.64 6.22
CA MET A 1 31.60 81.72 7.33
C MET A 1 30.73 80.44 7.22
N GLN A 2 30.71 79.74 6.07
CA GLN A 2 29.71 78.67 5.81
C GLN A 2 30.31 77.40 5.17
N THR A 3 31.55 77.45 4.67
CA THR A 3 32.20 76.34 3.97
C THR A 3 33.05 75.43 4.86
N ARG A 4 33.29 75.82 6.13
CA ARG A 4 34.08 75.02 7.08
C ARG A 4 33.25 73.99 7.85
N PHE A 5 31.98 74.29 8.13
CA PHE A 5 31.08 73.38 8.84
C PHE A 5 30.67 72.17 7.99
N SER A 6 30.47 72.36 6.68
CA SER A 6 30.06 71.27 5.80
C SER A 6 31.12 70.17 5.62
N ARG A 7 32.41 70.52 5.76
CA ARG A 7 33.51 69.55 5.69
C ARG A 7 33.64 68.71 6.95
N ALA A 8 33.38 69.29 8.12
CA ALA A 8 33.43 68.57 9.39
C ALA A 8 32.31 67.50 9.49
N ILE A 9 31.11 67.81 8.98
CA ILE A 9 29.98 66.88 8.99
C ILE A 9 30.23 65.68 8.05
N ALA A 10 30.81 65.91 6.87
CA ALA A 10 31.12 64.84 5.93
C ALA A 10 32.16 63.83 6.46
N ILE A 11 33.17 64.33 7.19
CA ILE A 11 34.21 63.48 7.79
C ILE A 11 33.63 62.65 8.95
N ALA A 12 32.77 63.26 9.77
CA ALA A 12 32.12 62.57 10.88
C ALA A 12 31.19 61.44 10.40
N LEU A 13 30.43 61.67 9.32
CA LEU A 13 29.57 60.63 8.72
C LEU A 13 30.38 59.49 8.11
N GLY A 14 31.51 59.77 7.45
CA GLY A 14 32.38 58.74 6.88
C GLY A 14 33.01 57.83 7.95
N LEU A 15 33.45 58.40 9.07
CA LEU A 15 34.01 57.63 10.19
C LEU A 15 32.93 56.78 10.89
N LEU A 16 31.71 57.29 11.03
CA LEU A 16 30.60 56.55 11.63
C LEU A 16 30.23 55.32 10.76
N ALA A 17 30.19 55.49 9.44
CA ALA A 17 29.89 54.40 8.52
C ALA A 17 30.97 53.30 8.56
N ALA A 18 32.25 53.66 8.62
CA ALA A 18 33.36 52.71 8.69
C ALA A 18 33.35 51.88 9.99
N VAL A 19 33.00 52.50 11.12
CA VAL A 19 32.87 51.80 12.41
C VAL A 19 31.69 50.83 12.40
N LEU A 20 30.55 51.23 11.83
CA LEU A 20 29.37 50.38 11.73
C LEU A 20 29.59 49.16 10.83
N THR A 21 30.33 49.29 9.72
CA THR A 21 30.64 48.15 8.84
C THR A 21 31.73 47.23 9.42
N GLY A 22 32.69 47.78 10.19
CA GLY A 22 33.74 46.99 10.83
C GLY A 22 33.23 46.08 11.95
N PHE A 23 32.20 46.51 12.68
CA PHE A 23 31.66 45.75 13.81
C PHE A 23 30.76 44.57 13.41
N TRP A 24 30.20 44.59 12.19
CA TRP A 24 29.37 43.48 11.68
C TRP A 24 30.19 42.35 11.03
N GLY A 25 31.42 42.62 10.59
CA GLY A 25 32.25 41.63 9.90
C GLY A 25 32.93 40.58 10.79
N LEU A 26 32.90 40.74 12.12
CA LEU A 26 33.63 39.89 13.08
C LEU A 26 32.78 38.80 13.76
N ARG A 27 31.51 38.62 13.38
CA ARG A 27 30.63 37.56 13.93
C ARG A 27 30.12 36.64 12.83
N GLY A 28 30.89 35.59 12.51
CA GLY A 28 30.31 34.50 11.71
C GLY A 28 31.31 33.61 10.97
N HIS A 29 32.25 32.99 11.67
CA HIS A 29 32.89 31.76 11.18
C HIS A 29 32.82 30.71 12.29
N ALA A 30 31.61 30.19 12.53
CA ALA A 30 31.47 28.93 13.23
C ALA A 30 31.91 27.84 12.25
N ILE A 31 33.06 27.22 12.51
CA ILE A 31 33.50 26.02 11.80
C ILE A 31 32.55 24.91 12.23
N ALA A 32 31.55 24.60 11.40
CA ALA A 32 30.73 23.42 11.57
C ALA A 32 31.60 22.20 11.23
N LEU A 33 31.97 21.41 12.24
CA LEU A 33 32.49 20.06 12.00
C LEU A 33 31.41 19.27 11.25
N PRO A 34 31.74 18.56 10.16
CA PRO A 34 30.79 17.64 9.56
C PRO A 34 30.60 16.48 10.56
N SER A 35 29.53 16.55 11.34
CA SER A 35 28.96 15.36 11.96
C SER A 35 28.70 14.39 10.82
N ALA A 36 29.46 13.29 10.78
CA ALA A 36 29.18 12.20 9.86
C ALA A 36 27.76 11.72 10.16
N LEU A 37 26.80 12.15 9.33
CA LEU A 37 25.48 11.54 9.31
C LEU A 37 25.74 10.09 8.92
N SER A 38 25.71 9.22 9.92
CA SER A 38 25.45 7.81 9.70
C SER A 38 24.06 7.74 9.10
N THR A 39 23.97 7.86 7.78
CA THR A 39 22.85 7.37 7.00
C THR A 39 22.91 5.86 7.12
N ALA A 40 22.52 5.35 8.30
CA ALA A 40 22.01 4.01 8.41
C ALA A 40 20.85 3.99 7.43
N SER A 41 21.11 3.46 6.23
CA SER A 41 20.09 3.13 5.27
C SER A 41 19.10 2.29 6.05
N GLU A 42 17.96 2.87 6.35
CA GLU A 42 16.85 2.17 6.98
C GLU A 42 16.45 1.13 5.95
N THR A 43 16.99 -0.09 6.10
CA THR A 43 16.64 -1.22 5.28
C THR A 43 15.16 -1.42 5.52
N GLN A 44 14.33 -0.90 4.62
CA GLN A 44 12.91 -1.17 4.60
C GLN A 44 12.78 -2.67 4.34
N LEU A 45 12.76 -3.45 5.43
CA LEU A 45 12.30 -4.82 5.36
C LEU A 45 10.83 -4.73 4.97
N ALA A 46 10.55 -4.96 3.69
CA ALA A 46 9.21 -5.18 3.21
C ALA A 46 8.64 -6.36 4.00
N THR A 47 7.81 -6.06 4.99
CA THR A 47 7.06 -7.06 5.72
C THR A 47 6.14 -7.71 4.70
N ALA A 48 6.42 -8.96 4.34
CA ALA A 48 5.58 -9.70 3.42
C ALA A 48 4.14 -9.70 3.94
N ALA A 49 3.18 -9.48 3.04
CA ALA A 49 1.77 -9.51 3.40
C ALA A 49 1.43 -10.86 4.07
N ALA A 50 0.64 -10.81 5.14
CA ALA A 50 0.23 -12.00 5.86
C ALA A 50 -0.53 -12.97 4.92
N PRO A 51 -0.35 -14.29 5.08
CA PRO A 51 -1.07 -15.26 4.28
C PRO A 51 -2.58 -15.19 4.57
N PRO A 52 -3.44 -15.49 3.58
CA PRO A 52 -4.88 -15.51 3.80
C PRO A 52 -5.27 -16.60 4.80
N ALA A 53 -6.15 -16.26 5.74
CA ALA A 53 -6.61 -17.14 6.79
C ALA A 53 -8.08 -17.49 6.62
N LEU A 54 -8.45 -18.71 7.00
CA LEU A 54 -9.85 -19.12 7.14
C LEU A 54 -10.44 -18.45 8.39
N VAL A 55 -11.53 -17.71 8.21
CA VAL A 55 -12.27 -17.05 9.28
C VAL A 55 -13.66 -17.68 9.39
N THR A 56 -14.18 -17.80 10.59
CA THR A 56 -15.56 -18.25 10.80
C THR A 56 -16.51 -17.07 10.68
N GLU A 57 -17.50 -17.18 9.81
CA GLU A 57 -18.57 -16.20 9.59
C GLU A 57 -19.94 -16.85 9.79
N ILE A 58 -21.01 -16.06 9.95
CA ILE A 58 -22.37 -16.57 10.08
C ILE A 58 -23.18 -16.21 8.83
N LEU A 59 -23.63 -17.24 8.09
CA LEU A 59 -24.52 -17.09 6.94
C LEU A 59 -25.85 -17.80 7.23
N ASN A 60 -26.96 -17.07 7.16
CA ASN A 60 -28.30 -17.57 7.50
C ASN A 60 -28.38 -18.25 8.87
N GLY A 61 -27.68 -17.71 9.88
CA GLY A 61 -27.64 -18.26 11.23
C GLY A 61 -26.76 -19.50 11.41
N LYS A 62 -26.06 -19.95 10.35
CA LYS A 62 -25.15 -21.11 10.41
C LYS A 62 -23.69 -20.66 10.29
N PRO A 63 -22.77 -21.18 11.12
CA PRO A 63 -21.36 -20.91 10.97
C PRO A 63 -20.83 -21.52 9.67
N ILE A 64 -20.04 -20.74 8.94
CA ILE A 64 -19.33 -21.11 7.73
C ILE A 64 -17.87 -20.68 7.85
N SER A 65 -16.98 -21.34 7.11
CA SER A 65 -15.58 -20.90 7.00
C SER A 65 -15.37 -20.15 5.70
N VAL A 66 -14.87 -18.92 5.79
CA VAL A 66 -14.64 -18.01 4.67
C VAL A 66 -13.15 -17.78 4.52
N LEU A 67 -12.64 -17.91 3.30
CA LEU A 67 -11.27 -17.57 2.94
C LEU A 67 -11.30 -16.32 2.06
N TYR A 68 -10.82 -15.19 2.59
CA TYR A 68 -10.75 -13.95 1.84
C TYR A 68 -9.48 -13.94 0.97
N MET A 69 -9.67 -13.97 -0.34
CA MET A 69 -8.59 -13.81 -1.32
C MET A 69 -8.63 -12.38 -1.84
N THR A 70 -7.54 -11.64 -1.66
CA THR A 70 -7.51 -10.19 -1.95
C THR A 70 -6.67 -9.84 -3.16
N ARG A 71 -5.79 -10.76 -3.59
CA ARG A 71 -4.92 -10.58 -4.75
C ARG A 71 -5.20 -11.65 -5.79
N SER A 72 -5.09 -11.28 -7.07
CA SER A 72 -5.22 -12.19 -8.21
C SER A 72 -4.19 -13.32 -8.21
N GLU A 73 -3.02 -13.07 -7.64
CA GLU A 73 -1.90 -14.01 -7.55
C GLU A 73 -1.96 -14.94 -6.30
N ASP A 74 -2.93 -14.76 -5.41
CA ASP A 74 -3.08 -15.66 -4.25
C ASP A 74 -3.40 -17.08 -4.74
N THR A 75 -2.56 -18.05 -4.37
CA THR A 75 -2.74 -19.47 -4.72
C THR A 75 -3.17 -20.27 -3.49
N VAL A 76 -4.23 -21.07 -3.61
CA VAL A 76 -4.76 -21.90 -2.52
C VAL A 76 -4.57 -23.36 -2.86
N LEU A 77 -3.85 -24.09 -2.00
CA LEU A 77 -3.75 -25.55 -2.10
C LEU A 77 -4.95 -26.19 -1.39
N VAL A 78 -5.76 -26.94 -2.14
CA VAL A 78 -6.87 -27.72 -1.59
C VAL A 78 -6.54 -29.19 -1.67
N ARG A 79 -6.70 -29.90 -0.55
CA ARG A 79 -6.52 -31.36 -0.47
C ARG A 79 -7.87 -32.01 -0.22
N CYS A 80 -8.39 -32.70 -1.23
CA CYS A 80 -9.55 -33.56 -1.09
C CYS A 80 -9.12 -34.98 -0.71
N TYR A 81 -10.05 -35.77 -0.18
CA TYR A 81 -9.81 -37.20 0.05
C TYR A 81 -9.58 -37.94 -1.27
N PRO A 82 -8.88 -39.10 -1.27
CA PRO A 82 -8.69 -39.90 -2.48
C PRO A 82 -10.02 -40.18 -3.19
N GLY A 83 -10.06 -39.98 -4.51
CA GLY A 83 -11.27 -40.13 -5.32
C GLY A 83 -12.21 -38.92 -5.33
N PHE A 84 -11.84 -37.80 -4.68
CA PHE A 84 -12.58 -36.54 -4.75
C PHE A 84 -11.71 -35.44 -5.36
N GLU A 85 -12.34 -34.54 -6.09
CA GLU A 85 -11.69 -33.41 -6.75
C GLU A 85 -12.25 -32.07 -6.26
N PRO A 86 -11.41 -31.02 -6.15
CA PRO A 86 -11.85 -29.71 -5.70
C PRO A 86 -12.58 -28.98 -6.84
N ILE A 87 -13.80 -28.55 -6.56
CA ILE A 87 -14.65 -27.82 -7.50
C ILE A 87 -15.06 -26.49 -6.88
N ILE A 88 -14.93 -25.42 -7.66
CA ILE A 88 -15.30 -24.07 -7.27
C ILE A 88 -16.43 -23.55 -8.16
N ARG A 89 -17.53 -23.14 -7.52
CA ARG A 89 -18.63 -22.44 -8.21
C ARG A 89 -18.62 -20.99 -7.75
N ARG A 90 -18.31 -20.06 -8.67
CA ARG A 90 -18.25 -18.62 -8.41
C ARG A 90 -19.50 -17.92 -8.91
N ARG A 91 -19.86 -16.83 -8.25
CA ARG A 91 -20.88 -15.86 -8.67
C ARG A 91 -20.48 -14.47 -8.21
N ALA A 92 -21.08 -13.45 -8.81
CA ALA A 92 -20.94 -12.09 -8.30
C ALA A 92 -21.45 -12.03 -6.85
N MET A 93 -20.72 -11.31 -5.99
CA MET A 93 -21.12 -11.09 -4.61
C MET A 93 -22.35 -10.18 -4.57
N GLY A 94 -23.40 -10.63 -3.86
CA GLY A 94 -24.67 -9.91 -3.75
C GLY A 94 -25.61 -10.08 -4.96
N SER A 95 -26.53 -9.12 -5.13
CA SER A 95 -27.61 -9.18 -6.14
C SER A 95 -27.19 -8.70 -7.53
N ASN A 96 -25.92 -8.33 -7.74
CA ASN A 96 -25.48 -7.69 -8.97
C ASN A 96 -25.01 -8.72 -9.99
N LEU A 97 -25.90 -9.10 -10.91
CA LEU A 97 -25.66 -10.14 -11.92
C LEU A 97 -24.66 -9.74 -13.03
N ASN A 98 -24.28 -8.46 -13.13
CA ASN A 98 -23.57 -7.91 -14.30
C ASN A 98 -22.09 -7.58 -14.08
N ALA A 99 -21.48 -8.07 -13.00
CA ALA A 99 -20.20 -7.56 -12.60
C ALA A 99 -19.07 -8.59 -12.80
N ALA A 100 -18.58 -8.68 -14.04
CA ALA A 100 -17.31 -9.35 -14.34
C ALA A 100 -16.12 -8.72 -13.57
N ASP A 101 -16.24 -7.43 -13.24
CA ASP A 101 -15.24 -6.65 -12.49
C ASP A 101 -15.57 -6.45 -11.00
N ALA A 102 -16.68 -6.99 -10.48
CA ALA A 102 -16.96 -6.91 -9.04
C ALA A 102 -16.41 -8.09 -8.26
N GLN A 103 -16.35 -7.89 -6.95
CA GLN A 103 -16.08 -8.93 -5.97
C GLN A 103 -16.92 -10.18 -6.27
N GLN A 104 -16.23 -11.31 -6.37
CA GLN A 104 -16.85 -12.61 -6.57
C GLN A 104 -16.88 -13.34 -5.24
N GLU A 105 -17.93 -14.12 -5.03
CA GLU A 105 -17.98 -15.11 -3.98
C GLU A 105 -18.10 -16.49 -4.61
N GLY A 106 -17.58 -17.51 -3.94
CA GLY A 106 -17.65 -18.86 -4.44
C GLY A 106 -17.72 -19.89 -3.32
N VAL A 107 -18.37 -21.00 -3.63
CA VAL A 107 -18.36 -22.17 -2.76
C VAL A 107 -17.37 -23.16 -3.34
N LEU A 108 -16.42 -23.57 -2.49
CA LEU A 108 -15.46 -24.61 -2.81
C LEU A 108 -15.88 -25.90 -2.12
N ARG A 109 -15.99 -26.99 -2.89
CA ARG A 109 -16.36 -28.32 -2.38
C ARG A 109 -15.44 -29.37 -2.97
N CYS A 110 -15.27 -30.47 -2.25
CA CYS A 110 -14.69 -31.69 -2.80
C CYS A 110 -15.84 -32.58 -3.26
N GLU A 111 -15.87 -32.95 -4.53
CA GLU A 111 -16.92 -33.80 -5.10
C GLU A 111 -16.28 -35.01 -5.77
N ASN A 112 -16.99 -36.14 -5.79
CA ASN A 112 -16.51 -37.34 -6.45
C ASN A 112 -16.86 -37.24 -7.96
N PRO A 113 -15.89 -37.31 -8.88
CA PRO A 113 -16.17 -37.28 -10.31
C PRO A 113 -17.07 -38.42 -10.78
N ALA A 114 -17.19 -39.52 -10.02
CA ALA A 114 -18.12 -40.60 -10.32
C ALA A 114 -19.60 -40.25 -10.04
N ASP A 115 -19.88 -39.23 -9.21
CA ASP A 115 -21.23 -38.77 -8.90
C ASP A 115 -21.75 -37.74 -9.92
N TYR A 116 -20.91 -37.31 -10.86
CA TYR A 116 -21.33 -36.46 -11.98
C TYR A 116 -22.15 -37.26 -12.98
N PRO A 117 -23.28 -36.73 -13.48
CA PRO A 117 -23.96 -37.36 -14.60
C PRO A 117 -22.96 -37.48 -15.76
N ARG A 118 -22.74 -38.71 -16.23
CA ARG A 118 -21.96 -38.90 -17.45
C ARG A 118 -22.69 -38.19 -18.58
N GLU A 119 -21.97 -37.63 -19.53
CA GLU A 119 -22.55 -36.98 -20.71
C GLU A 119 -23.50 -37.91 -21.48
N ALA A 120 -23.35 -39.23 -21.30
CA ALA A 120 -24.25 -40.26 -21.83
C ALA A 120 -25.64 -40.33 -21.13
N ASP A 121 -25.81 -39.71 -19.97
CA ASP A 121 -27.04 -39.69 -19.18
C ASP A 121 -27.75 -38.31 -19.21
N LEU A 122 -27.18 -37.30 -19.90
CA LEU A 122 -27.89 -36.05 -20.13
C LEU A 122 -28.96 -36.25 -21.21
N PRO A 123 -30.23 -35.84 -20.98
CA PRO A 123 -31.21 -35.82 -22.04
C PRO A 123 -30.73 -34.88 -23.14
N ASP A 124 -30.77 -35.36 -24.37
CA ASP A 124 -30.38 -34.62 -25.57
C ASP A 124 -31.22 -33.33 -25.64
N LEU A 125 -30.61 -32.19 -25.33
CA LEU A 125 -31.31 -30.89 -25.29
C LEU A 125 -31.83 -30.47 -26.68
N ASP A 126 -31.42 -31.17 -27.74
CA ASP A 126 -31.92 -31.01 -29.10
C ASP A 126 -33.23 -31.79 -29.36
N SER A 127 -33.75 -32.51 -28.37
CA SER A 127 -35.01 -33.29 -28.47
C SER A 127 -36.22 -32.69 -27.71
N LEU A 128 -36.09 -31.44 -27.23
CA LEU A 128 -37.16 -30.66 -26.57
C LEU A 128 -37.71 -29.54 -27.45
#